data_AF-F7F829-F1
#
_entry.id   AF-F7F829-F1
#
_cell.length_a   1.000
_cell.length_b   1.000
_cell.length_c   1.000
_cell.angle_alpha   90.00
_cell.angle_beta   90.00
_cell.angle_gamma   90.00
#
_symmetry.space_group_name_H-M   'P 1'
#
loop_
_entity.id
_entity.type
_entity.pdbx_description
1 polymer ?
#
loop_
_entity_poly.entity_id
_entity_poly.type
_entity_poly.pdbx_seq_one_letter_code
_entity_poly.pdbx_strand_id
1 'polypeptide(L)'
;MVEMEQAEAQLSELDLLASMFPGENELIVNDQLALAELKDCIEKRTMEGRSSKVYFTINVSLDFNEAAMVMFSLSCILPFKYPTVLPEITVRSVSLSRSQQTQLNTDLTAYLQKHCLGEVCILNATEWVKEHASDYVNRDASPSPARQSTVQPVDLTFTRLWIYSHHIYNKCKRRNILEWARELSLSGFSMPGKPGVVCVEGPQSACEEFWSRLRKLNWKRILIRHREDIPFDSTTEKMEEQRKFSIFEEKAFNVHGARGNHMDFGQLYQFLNARGCGDVFQMFFGVEGQ
;
A
#
# COMPACT_ATOMS: atom_id res chain seq x y z
N MET A 1 -33.56 -2.55 3.24
CA MET A 1 -33.50 -3.98 2.87
C MET A 1 -32.21 -4.27 2.12
N VAL A 2 -31.95 -3.62 0.99
CA VAL A 2 -30.76 -3.87 0.15
C VAL A 2 -29.42 -3.76 0.90
N GLU A 3 -29.20 -2.74 1.73
CA GLU A 3 -27.93 -2.61 2.47
C GLU A 3 -27.72 -3.71 3.53
N MET A 4 -28.82 -4.21 4.13
CA MET A 4 -28.75 -5.29 5.11
C MET A 4 -28.41 -6.61 4.43
N GLU A 5 -29.03 -6.88 3.28
CA GLU A 5 -28.70 -8.04 2.44
C GLU A 5 -27.23 -8.00 1.97
N GLN A 6 -26.71 -6.82 1.63
CA GLN A 6 -25.29 -6.64 1.29
C GLN A 6 -24.36 -6.94 2.47
N ALA A 7 -24.71 -6.48 3.68
CA ALA A 7 -23.95 -6.78 4.89
C ALA A 7 -23.99 -8.28 5.23
N GLU A 8 -25.16 -8.90 5.18
CA GLU A 8 -25.35 -10.34 5.40
C GLU A 8 -24.54 -11.16 4.37
N ALA A 9 -24.55 -10.77 3.09
CA ALA A 9 -23.76 -11.41 2.03
C ALA A 9 -22.25 -11.30 2.29
N GLN A 10 -21.78 -10.13 2.72
CA GLN A 10 -20.38 -9.92 3.10
C GLN A 10 -19.94 -10.80 4.26
N LEU A 11 -20.74 -10.85 5.33
CA LEU A 11 -20.41 -11.68 6.48
C LEU A 11 -20.43 -13.17 6.11
N SER A 12 -21.43 -13.61 5.34
CA SER A 12 -21.54 -15.00 4.88
C SER A 12 -20.33 -15.43 4.04
N GLU A 13 -19.85 -14.57 3.14
CA GLU A 13 -18.64 -14.85 2.36
C GLU A 13 -17.39 -14.91 3.25
N LEU A 14 -17.24 -14.01 4.23
CA LEU A 14 -16.11 -14.02 5.16
C LEU A 14 -16.07 -15.29 6.02
N ASP A 15 -17.22 -15.76 6.52
CA ASP A 15 -17.31 -16.99 7.31
C ASP A 15 -17.01 -18.23 6.45
N LEU A 16 -17.44 -18.23 5.18
CA LEU A 16 -17.06 -19.26 4.21
C LEU A 16 -15.55 -19.25 3.95
N LEU A 17 -14.96 -18.09 3.71
CA LEU A 17 -13.52 -17.94 3.51
C LEU A 17 -12.73 -18.43 4.72
N ALA A 18 -13.16 -18.10 5.94
CA ALA A 18 -12.51 -18.58 7.16
C ALA A 18 -12.54 -20.12 7.29
N SER A 19 -13.59 -20.76 6.75
CA SER A 19 -13.70 -22.21 6.69
C SER A 19 -12.84 -22.84 5.60
N MET A 20 -12.68 -22.16 4.46
CA MET A 20 -11.89 -22.62 3.31
C MET A 20 -10.38 -22.40 3.47
N PHE A 21 -9.99 -21.42 4.30
CA PHE A 21 -8.60 -21.05 4.55
C PHE A 21 -8.28 -21.20 6.06
N PRO A 22 -8.30 -22.43 6.61
CA PRO A 22 -8.17 -22.66 8.05
C PRO A 22 -6.73 -22.46 8.59
N GLY A 23 -5.73 -22.30 7.71
CA GLY A 23 -4.35 -22.11 8.15
C GLY A 23 -4.12 -20.78 8.85
N GLU A 24 -3.27 -20.76 9.89
CA GLU A 24 -3.03 -19.56 10.73
C GLU A 24 -2.56 -18.32 9.95
N ASN A 25 -1.99 -18.52 8.76
CA ASN A 25 -1.51 -17.44 7.89
C ASN A 25 -2.22 -17.40 6.52
N GLU A 26 -3.28 -18.17 6.31
CA GLU A 26 -3.98 -18.23 5.02
C GLU A 26 -5.01 -17.12 4.88
N LEU A 27 -5.81 -16.84 5.92
CA LEU A 27 -6.73 -15.71 5.97
C LEU A 27 -6.42 -14.82 7.17
N ILE A 28 -6.06 -13.57 6.90
CA ILE A 28 -5.71 -12.57 7.92
C ILE A 28 -6.69 -11.41 7.81
N VAL A 29 -7.60 -11.28 8.78
CA VAL A 29 -8.46 -10.09 8.91
C VAL A 29 -7.63 -8.96 9.52
N ASN A 30 -7.27 -7.99 8.68
CA ASN A 30 -6.37 -6.89 9.04
C ASN A 30 -7.07 -5.83 9.91
N ASP A 31 -8.38 -5.66 9.72
CA ASP A 31 -9.22 -4.76 10.51
C ASP A 31 -10.30 -5.53 11.28
N GLN A 32 -9.95 -5.96 12.49
CA GLN A 32 -10.86 -6.68 13.39
C GLN A 32 -12.03 -5.81 13.87
N LEU A 33 -11.86 -4.48 13.91
CA LEU A 33 -12.94 -3.57 14.30
C LEU A 33 -13.99 -3.51 13.20
N ALA A 34 -13.59 -3.37 11.93
CA ALA A 34 -14.51 -3.37 10.80
C ALA A 34 -15.34 -4.67 10.72
N LEU A 35 -14.74 -5.82 11.04
CA LEU A 35 -15.46 -7.10 11.12
C LEU A 35 -16.44 -7.12 12.31
N ALA A 36 -16.04 -6.63 13.47
CA ALA A 36 -16.92 -6.54 14.64
C ALA A 36 -18.11 -5.61 14.39
N GLU A 37 -17.87 -4.45 13.77
CA GLU A 37 -18.92 -3.51 13.34
C GLU A 37 -19.89 -4.18 12.35
N LEU A 38 -19.39 -4.96 11.40
CA LEU A 38 -20.23 -5.72 10.46
C LEU A 38 -21.11 -6.75 11.17
N LYS A 39 -20.57 -7.49 12.14
CA LYS A 39 -21.35 -8.46 12.92
C LYS A 39 -22.43 -7.76 13.76
N ASP A 40 -22.04 -6.72 14.48
CA ASP A 40 -22.94 -5.95 15.35
C ASP A 40 -24.08 -5.27 14.55
N CYS A 41 -23.79 -4.74 13.35
CA CYS A 41 -24.81 -4.11 12.50
C CYS A 41 -25.87 -5.10 12.02
N ILE A 42 -25.46 -6.34 11.71
CA ILE A 42 -26.36 -7.43 11.30
C ILE A 42 -27.19 -7.91 12.49
N GLU A 43 -26.57 -8.15 13.64
CA GLU A 43 -27.25 -8.60 14.87
C GLU A 43 -28.33 -7.60 15.33
N LYS A 44 -28.00 -6.30 15.32
CA LYS A 44 -28.92 -5.23 15.72
C LYS A 44 -29.89 -4.81 14.62
N ARG A 45 -29.75 -5.34 13.40
CA ARG A 45 -30.45 -4.91 12.18
C ARG A 45 -30.44 -3.38 11.99
N THR A 46 -29.31 -2.74 12.28
CA THR A 46 -29.10 -1.30 12.07
C THR A 46 -27.75 -1.07 11.40
N MET A 47 -27.68 -0.11 10.48
CA MET A 47 -26.41 0.30 9.86
C MET A 47 -25.66 1.34 10.72
N GLU A 48 -26.27 1.80 11.80
CA GLU A 48 -25.66 2.75 12.73
C GLU A 48 -24.44 2.11 13.41
N GLY A 49 -23.27 2.70 13.20
CA GLY A 49 -22.01 2.26 13.80
C GLY A 49 -21.02 1.63 12.83
N ARG A 50 -21.44 1.29 11.61
CA ARG A 50 -20.52 0.79 10.58
C ARG A 50 -19.74 1.97 9.98
N SER A 51 -18.47 2.09 10.38
CA SER A 51 -17.60 3.22 10.02
C SER A 51 -16.53 2.83 9.00
N SER A 52 -16.17 1.54 8.96
CA SER A 52 -15.00 1.06 8.24
C SER A 52 -15.31 -0.08 7.26
N LYS A 53 -14.67 -0.06 6.10
CA LYS A 53 -14.71 -1.17 5.11
C LYS A 53 -13.91 -2.35 5.66
N VAL A 54 -14.41 -3.57 5.49
CA VAL A 54 -13.68 -4.77 5.92
C VAL A 54 -12.44 -4.93 5.04
N TYR A 55 -11.28 -5.05 5.66
CA TYR A 55 -10.00 -5.30 5.00
C TYR A 55 -9.38 -6.58 5.54
N PHE A 56 -9.06 -7.50 4.64
CA PHE A 56 -8.40 -8.76 4.96
C PHE A 56 -7.43 -9.15 3.85
N THR A 57 -6.56 -10.12 4.15
CA THR A 57 -5.57 -10.65 3.21
C THR A 57 -5.72 -12.16 3.14
N ILE A 58 -5.79 -12.71 1.92
CA ILE A 58 -5.69 -14.15 1.66
C ILE A 58 -4.31 -14.46 1.11
N ASN A 59 -3.58 -15.37 1.75
CA ASN A 59 -2.31 -15.87 1.25
C ASN A 59 -2.50 -17.24 0.63
N VAL A 60 -2.12 -17.36 -0.64
CA VAL A 60 -2.19 -18.61 -1.40
C VAL A 60 -0.77 -19.00 -1.79
N SER A 61 -0.36 -20.22 -1.44
CA SER A 61 0.92 -20.78 -1.88
C SER A 61 0.68 -21.58 -3.16
N LEU A 62 1.43 -21.28 -4.20
CA LEU A 62 1.32 -21.90 -5.52
C LEU A 62 2.62 -22.62 -5.86
N ASP A 63 2.51 -23.83 -6.41
CA ASP A 63 3.65 -24.60 -6.89
C ASP A 63 3.91 -24.23 -8.36
N PHE A 64 5.12 -23.74 -8.63
CA PHE A 64 5.59 -23.49 -9.98
C PHE A 64 6.84 -24.36 -10.22
N ASN A 65 6.68 -25.45 -10.98
CA ASN A 65 7.76 -26.35 -11.41
C ASN A 65 8.60 -27.02 -10.29
N GLU A 66 7.96 -27.58 -9.26
CA GLU A 66 8.52 -28.58 -8.33
C GLU A 66 9.69 -28.15 -7.42
N ALA A 67 10.24 -26.93 -7.55
CA ALA A 67 11.42 -26.50 -6.79
C ALA A 67 11.14 -25.50 -5.65
N ALA A 68 10.05 -24.71 -5.72
CA ALA A 68 9.72 -23.75 -4.67
C ALA A 68 8.23 -23.33 -4.69
N MET A 69 7.57 -23.41 -3.53
CA MET A 69 6.26 -22.80 -3.30
C MET A 69 6.39 -21.28 -3.28
N VAL A 70 5.63 -20.60 -4.14
CA VAL A 70 5.59 -19.14 -4.20
C VAL A 70 4.30 -18.65 -3.56
N MET A 71 4.43 -17.73 -2.61
CA MET A 71 3.29 -17.12 -1.94
C MET A 71 2.75 -15.93 -2.73
N PHE A 72 1.43 -15.89 -2.87
CA PHE A 72 0.64 -14.80 -3.42
C PHE A 72 -0.27 -14.26 -2.32
N SER A 73 -0.20 -12.95 -2.05
CA SER A 73 -1.04 -12.26 -1.08
C SER A 73 -2.09 -11.42 -1.80
N LEU A 74 -3.37 -11.75 -1.61
CA LEU A 74 -4.52 -11.01 -2.11
C LEU A 74 -5.02 -10.10 -1.00
N SER A 75 -4.77 -8.80 -1.11
CA SER A 75 -5.35 -7.79 -0.22
C SER A 75 -6.74 -7.41 -0.70
N CYS A 76 -7.78 -7.70 0.09
CA CYS A 76 -9.18 -7.53 -0.29
C CYS A 76 -9.85 -6.50 0.62
N ILE A 77 -10.48 -5.49 0.02
CA ILE A 77 -11.32 -4.52 0.73
C ILE A 77 -12.74 -4.65 0.22
N LEU A 78 -13.70 -4.79 1.15
CA LEU A 78 -15.13 -4.88 0.83
C LEU A 78 -15.80 -3.51 1.00
N PRO A 79 -16.20 -2.82 -0.09
CA PRO A 79 -17.03 -1.64 0.01
C PRO A 79 -18.37 -1.93 0.68
N PHE A 80 -18.99 -0.92 1.28
CA PHE A 80 -20.31 -1.08 1.91
C PHE A 80 -21.39 -1.59 0.96
N LYS A 81 -21.26 -1.30 -0.34
CA LYS A 81 -22.20 -1.70 -1.39
C LYS A 81 -21.92 -3.07 -2.03
N TYR A 82 -20.82 -3.73 -1.66
CA TYR A 82 -20.49 -5.06 -2.19
C TYR A 82 -21.54 -6.09 -1.72
N PRO A 83 -22.06 -6.98 -2.60
CA PRO A 83 -21.53 -7.34 -3.93
C PRO A 83 -22.01 -6.51 -5.14
N THR A 84 -22.88 -5.52 -4.95
CA THR A 84 -23.40 -4.66 -6.04
C THR A 84 -22.30 -3.89 -6.76
N VAL A 85 -21.25 -3.52 -6.03
CA VAL A 85 -19.98 -3.02 -6.58
C VAL A 85 -18.90 -4.03 -6.25
N LEU A 86 -17.89 -4.14 -7.10
CA LEU A 86 -16.77 -5.08 -6.88
C LEU A 86 -15.95 -4.74 -5.63
N PRO A 87 -15.27 -5.75 -5.07
CA PRO A 87 -14.29 -5.53 -4.03
C PRO A 87 -13.02 -4.90 -4.63
N GLU A 88 -12.27 -4.17 -3.81
CA GLU A 88 -10.96 -3.66 -4.21
C GLU A 88 -9.93 -4.75 -3.87
N ILE A 89 -9.45 -5.47 -4.88
CA ILE A 89 -8.47 -6.55 -4.71
C ILE A 89 -7.12 -6.12 -5.27
N THR A 90 -6.06 -6.33 -4.49
CA THR A 90 -4.68 -6.17 -4.95
C THR A 90 -3.86 -7.41 -4.64
N VAL A 91 -3.42 -8.10 -5.69
CA VAL A 91 -2.54 -9.27 -5.63
C VAL A 91 -1.08 -8.82 -5.63
N ARG A 92 -0.28 -9.43 -4.74
CA ARG A 92 1.17 -9.20 -4.64
C ARG A 92 1.88 -10.53 -4.46
N SER A 93 3.04 -10.68 -5.09
CA SER A 93 3.97 -11.79 -4.82
C SER A 93 5.39 -11.28 -4.97
N VAL A 94 6.34 -11.91 -4.26
CA VAL A 94 7.77 -11.62 -4.40
C VAL A 94 8.32 -12.06 -5.76
N SER A 95 7.64 -12.99 -6.44
CA SER A 95 8.04 -13.53 -7.74
C SER A 95 7.46 -12.74 -8.92
N LEU A 96 6.76 -11.64 -8.67
CA LEU A 96 6.24 -10.77 -9.72
C LEU A 96 7.02 -9.45 -9.76
N SER A 97 7.49 -9.08 -10.95
CA SER A 97 7.91 -7.70 -11.22
C SER A 97 6.73 -6.74 -11.14
N ARG A 98 7.02 -5.44 -11.03
CA ARG A 98 5.97 -4.39 -11.02
C ARG A 98 5.07 -4.46 -12.26
N SER A 99 5.66 -4.72 -13.44
CA SER A 99 4.90 -4.81 -14.69
C SER A 99 3.97 -6.04 -14.72
N GLN A 100 4.47 -7.21 -14.30
CA GLN A 100 3.68 -8.44 -14.18
C GLN A 100 2.57 -8.28 -13.13
N GLN A 101 2.87 -7.67 -11.99
CA GLN A 101 1.88 -7.41 -10.94
C GLN A 101 0.78 -6.44 -11.42
N THR A 102 1.14 -5.36 -12.09
CA THR A 102 0.16 -4.41 -12.65
C THR A 102 -0.72 -5.10 -13.69
N GLN A 103 -0.13 -5.89 -14.58
CA GLN A 103 -0.89 -6.64 -15.59
C GLN A 103 -1.85 -7.65 -14.94
N LEU A 104 -1.35 -8.47 -14.01
CA LEU A 104 -2.17 -9.45 -13.29
C LEU A 104 -3.35 -8.79 -12.56
N ASN A 105 -3.13 -7.67 -11.86
CA ASN A 105 -4.21 -6.96 -11.18
C ASN A 105 -5.22 -6.33 -12.15
N THR A 106 -4.74 -5.84 -13.31
CA THR A 106 -5.61 -5.29 -14.36
C THR A 106 -6.50 -6.39 -14.93
N ASP A 107 -5.92 -7.55 -15.25
CA ASP A 107 -6.62 -8.69 -15.83
C ASP A 107 -7.59 -9.33 -14.83
N LEU A 108 -7.19 -9.45 -13.55
CA LEU A 108 -8.09 -9.87 -12.47
C LEU A 108 -9.29 -8.94 -12.34
N THR A 109 -9.06 -7.62 -12.35
CA THR A 109 -10.15 -6.64 -12.25
C THR A 109 -11.10 -6.77 -13.44
N ALA A 110 -10.57 -6.93 -14.64
CA ALA A 110 -11.38 -7.13 -15.85
C ALA A 110 -12.19 -8.44 -15.80
N TYR A 111 -11.60 -9.52 -15.28
CA TYR A 111 -12.29 -10.79 -15.07
C TYR A 111 -13.48 -10.62 -14.10
N LEU A 112 -13.25 -10.01 -12.93
CA LEU A 112 -14.30 -9.81 -11.94
C LEU A 112 -15.43 -8.90 -12.46
N GLN A 113 -15.09 -7.84 -13.20
CA GLN A 113 -16.07 -6.96 -13.83
C GLN A 113 -16.97 -7.69 -14.82
N LYS A 114 -16.42 -8.64 -15.57
CA LYS A 114 -17.15 -9.37 -16.60
C LYS A 114 -17.96 -10.54 -16.05
N HIS A 115 -17.47 -11.23 -15.02
CA HIS A 115 -18.00 -12.53 -14.60
C HIS A 115 -18.67 -12.53 -13.23
N CYS A 116 -18.44 -11.51 -12.38
CA CYS A 116 -18.79 -11.59 -10.96
C CYS A 116 -19.53 -10.37 -10.42
N LEU A 117 -19.86 -9.38 -11.26
CA LEU A 117 -20.55 -8.18 -10.81
C LEU A 117 -21.95 -8.53 -10.27
N GLY A 118 -22.24 -8.13 -9.03
CA GLY A 118 -23.52 -8.39 -8.37
C GLY A 118 -23.53 -9.63 -7.48
N GLU A 119 -22.46 -10.45 -7.50
CA GLU A 119 -22.32 -11.64 -6.66
C GLU A 119 -21.07 -11.58 -5.79
N VAL A 120 -21.05 -12.39 -4.72
CA VAL A 120 -19.85 -12.56 -3.89
C VAL A 120 -18.79 -13.33 -4.68
N CYS A 121 -17.55 -12.84 -4.71
CA CYS A 121 -16.56 -13.21 -5.73
C CYS A 121 -15.10 -13.29 -5.25
N ILE A 122 -14.85 -13.25 -3.94
CA ILE A 122 -13.49 -13.35 -3.39
C ILE A 122 -12.90 -14.72 -3.70
N LEU A 123 -13.70 -15.79 -3.61
CA LEU A 123 -13.27 -17.13 -4.01
C LEU A 123 -12.94 -17.21 -5.49
N ASN A 124 -13.80 -16.66 -6.36
CA ASN A 124 -13.53 -16.57 -7.80
C ASN A 124 -12.23 -15.82 -8.09
N ALA A 125 -11.93 -14.77 -7.35
CA ALA A 125 -10.65 -14.05 -7.46
C ALA A 125 -9.47 -14.93 -7.03
N THR A 126 -9.59 -15.68 -5.93
CA THR A 126 -8.53 -16.59 -5.47
C THR A 126 -8.26 -17.71 -6.46
N GLU A 127 -9.30 -18.32 -7.04
CA GLU A 127 -9.17 -19.38 -8.04
C GLU A 127 -8.58 -18.85 -9.34
N TRP A 128 -9.05 -17.68 -9.81
CA TRP A 128 -8.48 -17.06 -11.01
C TRP A 128 -6.98 -16.79 -10.84
N VAL A 129 -6.56 -16.30 -9.67
CA VAL A 129 -5.13 -16.10 -9.37
C VAL A 129 -4.38 -17.43 -9.34
N LYS A 130 -4.93 -18.49 -8.74
CA LYS A 130 -4.30 -19.83 -8.76
C LYS A 130 -4.06 -20.33 -10.19
N GLU A 131 -5.04 -20.13 -11.07
CA GLU A 131 -4.98 -20.60 -12.46
C GLU A 131 -4.02 -19.79 -13.33
N HIS A 132 -3.96 -18.47 -13.15
CA HIS A 132 -3.25 -17.59 -14.10
C HIS A 132 -1.90 -17.09 -13.57
N ALA A 133 -1.62 -17.18 -12.26
CA ALA A 133 -0.40 -16.65 -11.67
C ALA A 133 0.89 -17.21 -12.29
N SER A 134 0.90 -18.49 -12.71
CA SER A 134 2.04 -19.13 -13.37
C SER A 134 2.46 -18.40 -14.63
N ASP A 135 1.50 -17.92 -15.42
CA ASP A 135 1.76 -17.29 -16.71
C ASP A 135 2.46 -15.95 -16.54
N TYR A 136 2.20 -15.26 -15.42
CA TYR A 136 2.88 -14.01 -15.10
C TYR A 136 4.27 -14.23 -14.53
N VAL A 137 4.48 -15.28 -13.73
CA VAL A 137 5.80 -15.62 -13.15
C VAL A 137 6.73 -16.20 -14.22
N ASN A 138 6.24 -17.04 -15.13
CA ASN A 138 7.03 -17.72 -16.15
C ASN A 138 7.28 -16.87 -17.42
N ARG A 139 6.69 -15.67 -17.50
CA ARG A 139 6.80 -14.81 -18.70
C ARG A 139 8.22 -14.33 -19.00
N ASP A 140 9.16 -14.54 -18.09
CA ASP A 140 10.59 -14.29 -18.27
C ASP A 140 11.36 -15.45 -18.97
N ALA A 141 10.70 -16.57 -19.30
CA ALA A 141 11.33 -17.75 -19.92
C ALA A 141 11.12 -17.90 -21.44
N SER A 142 10.70 -16.84 -22.16
CA SER A 142 10.71 -16.83 -23.63
C SER A 142 11.71 -15.82 -24.18
N PRO A 143 12.51 -16.17 -25.21
CA PRO A 143 13.56 -15.31 -25.72
C PRO A 143 12.92 -14.14 -26.47
N SER A 144 12.92 -12.97 -25.85
CA SER A 144 12.85 -11.74 -26.63
C SER A 144 14.05 -11.70 -27.59
N PRO A 145 13.85 -11.34 -28.87
CA PRO A 145 14.93 -11.36 -29.84
C PRO A 145 16.02 -10.39 -29.38
N ALA A 146 17.21 -10.94 -29.14
CA ALA A 146 18.49 -10.28 -28.92
C ALA A 146 18.40 -8.75 -28.75
N ARG A 147 18.09 -8.29 -27.54
CA ARG A 147 18.56 -6.96 -27.14
C ARG A 147 20.00 -7.12 -26.69
N GLN A 148 20.86 -6.89 -27.67
CA GLN A 148 22.26 -6.53 -27.47
C GLN A 148 22.41 -5.70 -26.20
N SER A 149 23.49 -5.95 -25.48
CA SER A 149 23.96 -5.15 -24.35
C SER A 149 23.92 -3.66 -24.68
N THR A 150 22.80 -3.03 -24.41
CA THR A 150 22.66 -1.59 -24.35
C THR A 150 22.44 -1.28 -22.89
N VAL A 151 23.52 -0.77 -22.27
CA VAL A 151 23.55 0.11 -21.10
C VAL A 151 22.13 0.39 -20.56
N GLN A 152 21.85 -0.07 -19.33
CA GLN A 152 20.59 0.21 -18.65
C GLN A 152 20.21 1.69 -18.85
N PRO A 153 18.95 2.01 -19.21
CA PRO A 153 18.55 3.40 -19.22
C PRO A 153 18.65 3.90 -17.78
N VAL A 154 19.58 4.84 -17.58
CA VAL A 154 19.69 5.69 -16.39
C VAL A 154 18.28 6.05 -15.93
N ASP A 155 17.94 5.85 -14.66
CA ASP A 155 16.62 6.22 -14.12
C ASP A 155 16.29 7.69 -14.46
N LEU A 156 15.46 7.92 -15.48
CA LEU A 156 15.07 9.26 -15.96
C LEU A 156 13.91 9.87 -15.17
N THR A 157 13.53 9.25 -14.04
CA THR A 157 12.41 9.71 -13.22
C THR A 157 12.88 10.03 -11.81
N PHE A 158 12.68 11.28 -11.42
CA PHE A 158 12.81 11.71 -10.04
C PHE A 158 11.47 11.48 -9.34
N THR A 159 11.47 10.75 -8.23
CA THR A 159 10.25 10.44 -7.48
C THR A 159 10.33 11.09 -6.11
N ARG A 160 9.20 11.65 -5.63
CA ARG A 160 8.99 12.01 -4.23
C ARG A 160 7.83 11.20 -3.67
N LEU A 161 8.09 10.45 -2.61
CA LEU A 161 7.08 9.66 -1.89
C LEU A 161 6.73 10.32 -0.58
N TRP A 162 5.43 10.47 -0.36
CA TRP A 162 4.85 11.01 0.85
C TRP A 162 4.12 9.90 1.60
N ILE A 163 4.75 9.39 2.65
CA ILE A 163 4.34 8.17 3.36
C ILE A 163 3.73 8.53 4.71
N TYR A 164 2.51 8.06 4.93
CA TYR A 164 1.80 8.13 6.20
C TYR A 164 1.95 6.82 6.95
N SER A 165 2.17 6.91 8.26
CA SER A 165 2.07 5.77 9.18
C SER A 165 1.24 6.14 10.41
N HIS A 166 0.61 5.14 11.03
CA HIS A 166 -0.16 5.37 12.26
C HIS A 166 0.71 5.95 13.39
N HIS A 167 1.97 5.50 13.50
CA HIS A 167 2.99 6.09 14.37
C HIS A 167 4.39 5.52 14.06
N ILE A 168 5.44 6.28 14.40
CA ILE A 168 6.85 5.83 14.34
C ILE A 168 7.50 6.07 15.72
N TYR A 169 7.17 5.22 16.69
CA TYR A 169 7.79 5.29 18.03
C TYR A 169 8.97 4.35 18.23
N ASN A 170 8.98 3.24 17.48
CA ASN A 170 9.97 2.20 17.62
C ASN A 170 11.36 2.71 17.16
N LYS A 171 12.35 2.68 18.06
CA LYS A 171 13.73 3.15 17.80
C LYS A 171 14.41 2.39 16.66
N CYS A 172 14.14 1.09 16.50
CA CYS A 172 14.67 0.28 15.40
C CYS A 172 14.13 0.77 14.06
N LYS A 173 12.82 1.05 13.96
CA LYS A 173 12.24 1.62 12.73
C LYS A 173 12.85 2.99 12.40
N ARG A 174 13.00 3.87 13.40
CA ARG A 174 13.62 5.20 13.23
C ARG A 174 15.04 5.09 12.67
N ARG A 175 15.85 4.20 13.25
CA ARG A 175 17.20 3.92 12.77
C ARG A 175 17.21 3.38 11.34
N ASN A 176 16.40 2.36 11.04
CA ASN A 176 16.32 1.76 9.71
C ASN A 176 15.93 2.80 8.65
N ILE A 177 14.99 3.70 8.95
CA ILE A 177 14.60 4.80 8.06
C ILE A 177 15.81 5.67 7.71
N LEU A 178 16.61 6.09 8.70
CA LEU A 178 17.77 6.93 8.48
C LEU A 178 18.89 6.19 7.73
N GLU A 179 19.12 4.92 8.07
CA GLU A 179 20.15 4.09 7.44
C GLU A 179 19.83 3.83 5.97
N TRP A 180 18.61 3.40 5.65
CA TRP A 180 18.22 3.10 4.27
C TRP A 180 18.14 4.35 3.40
N ALA A 181 17.69 5.49 3.94
CA ALA A 181 17.71 6.74 3.17
C ALA A 181 19.14 7.15 2.80
N ARG A 182 20.10 6.99 3.73
CA ARG A 182 21.52 7.26 3.47
C ARG A 182 22.11 6.25 2.47
N GLU A 183 21.85 4.97 2.67
CA GLU A 183 22.33 3.88 1.79
C GLU A 183 21.88 4.08 0.35
N LEU A 184 20.62 4.48 0.16
CA LEU A 184 20.00 4.68 -1.15
C LEU A 184 20.21 6.11 -1.70
N SER A 185 21.02 6.93 -1.03
CA SER A 185 21.31 8.32 -1.42
C SER A 185 20.06 9.19 -1.65
N LEU A 186 19.03 8.95 -0.84
CA LEU A 186 17.78 9.70 -0.84
C LEU A 186 17.88 10.94 0.04
N SER A 187 17.15 11.99 -0.32
CA SER A 187 16.89 13.14 0.56
C SER A 187 15.44 13.14 1.04
N GLY A 188 15.11 14.00 2.00
CA GLY A 188 13.76 14.08 2.57
C GLY A 188 13.77 14.20 4.09
N PHE A 189 12.74 13.67 4.73
CA PHE A 189 12.68 13.67 6.18
C PHE A 189 11.85 12.53 6.75
N SER A 190 12.12 12.18 8.01
CA SER A 190 11.20 11.38 8.81
C SER A 190 10.74 12.19 10.02
N MET A 191 9.44 12.17 10.29
CA MET A 191 8.84 12.79 11.46
C MET A 191 8.26 11.68 12.34
N PRO A 192 8.99 11.25 13.38
CA PRO A 192 8.46 10.31 14.35
C PRO A 192 7.37 10.96 15.20
N GLY A 193 6.37 10.18 15.59
CA GLY A 193 5.19 10.69 16.29
C GLY A 193 3.94 9.89 15.98
N LYS A 194 2.78 10.45 16.34
CA LYS A 194 1.45 9.98 15.96
C LYS A 194 0.65 11.16 15.38
N PRO A 195 0.39 11.20 14.06
CA PRO A 195 0.84 10.23 13.06
C PRO A 195 2.34 10.34 12.79
N GLY A 196 2.93 9.29 12.24
CA GLY A 196 4.31 9.33 11.75
C GLY A 196 4.33 9.63 10.26
N VAL A 197 5.19 10.54 9.82
CA VAL A 197 5.31 10.93 8.40
C VAL A 197 6.72 10.63 7.91
N VAL A 198 6.84 10.12 6.70
CA VAL A 198 8.14 9.96 6.02
C VAL A 198 8.00 10.54 4.62
N CYS A 199 8.94 11.40 4.24
CA CYS A 199 9.10 11.90 2.88
C CYS A 199 10.47 11.46 2.38
N VAL A 200 10.53 10.81 1.22
CA VAL A 200 11.78 10.52 0.52
C VAL A 200 11.70 11.01 -0.90
N GLU A 201 12.78 11.57 -1.40
CA GLU A 201 12.92 11.99 -2.79
C GLU A 201 14.28 11.63 -3.36
N GLY A 202 14.32 11.30 -4.65
CA GLY A 202 15.51 10.85 -5.36
C GLY A 202 15.16 10.06 -6.62
N PRO A 203 16.10 9.23 -7.13
CA PRO A 203 15.83 8.34 -8.25
C PRO A 203 14.65 7.41 -7.94
N GLN A 204 13.76 7.19 -8.92
CA GLN A 204 12.58 6.36 -8.75
C GLN A 204 12.92 4.97 -8.18
N SER A 205 13.93 4.29 -8.73
CA SER A 205 14.38 2.97 -8.26
C SER A 205 14.74 2.96 -6.78
N ALA A 206 15.49 3.97 -6.32
CA ALA A 206 15.91 4.13 -4.94
C ALA A 206 14.72 4.41 -4.01
N CYS A 207 13.77 5.26 -4.42
CA CYS A 207 12.55 5.52 -3.66
C CYS A 207 11.67 4.26 -3.54
N GLU A 208 11.55 3.48 -4.60
CA GLU A 208 10.81 2.20 -4.59
C GLU A 208 11.48 1.16 -3.69
N GLU A 209 12.81 1.05 -3.74
CA GLU A 209 13.56 0.15 -2.87
C GLU A 209 13.41 0.55 -1.40
N PHE A 210 13.51 1.85 -1.10
CA PHE A 210 13.26 2.38 0.23
C PHE A 210 11.85 2.02 0.72
N TRP A 211 10.84 2.25 -0.11
CA TRP A 211 9.45 1.90 0.22
C TRP A 211 9.27 0.39 0.42
N SER A 212 9.90 -0.44 -0.41
CA SER A 212 9.88 -1.89 -0.33
C SER A 212 10.44 -2.40 1.00
N ARG A 213 11.54 -1.82 1.49
CA ARG A 213 12.10 -2.12 2.81
C ARG A 213 11.22 -1.58 3.93
N LEU A 214 10.75 -0.34 3.80
CA LEU A 214 9.97 0.33 4.83
C LEU A 214 8.68 -0.41 5.13
N ARG A 215 7.91 -0.81 4.11
CA ARG A 215 6.61 -1.48 4.27
C ARG A 215 6.70 -2.88 4.90
N LYS A 216 7.87 -3.53 4.88
CA LYS A 216 8.13 -4.85 5.49
C LYS A 216 8.28 -4.80 7.02
N LEU A 217 8.46 -3.61 7.60
CA LEU A 217 8.50 -3.48 9.06
C LEU A 217 7.09 -3.64 9.66
N ASN A 218 6.99 -3.97 10.95
CA ASN A 218 5.71 -4.22 11.61
C ASN A 218 4.91 -2.92 11.84
N TRP A 219 4.01 -2.53 10.93
CA TRP A 219 3.18 -1.32 11.02
C TRP A 219 1.72 -1.63 11.37
N LYS A 220 1.10 -0.81 12.24
CA LYS A 220 -0.37 -0.84 12.42
C LYS A 220 -1.11 -0.31 11.18
N ARG A 221 -0.53 0.70 10.52
CA ARG A 221 -0.96 1.24 9.23
C ARG A 221 0.23 1.97 8.62
N ILE A 222 0.54 1.70 7.35
CA ILE A 222 1.50 2.48 6.55
C ILE A 222 1.02 2.52 5.11
N LEU A 223 1.09 3.68 4.46
CA LEU A 223 0.66 3.85 3.07
C LEU A 223 1.31 5.08 2.46
N ILE A 224 1.47 5.08 1.14
CA ILE A 224 1.82 6.27 0.37
C ILE A 224 0.54 7.11 0.24
N ARG A 225 0.57 8.34 0.78
CA ARG A 225 -0.52 9.31 0.66
C ARG A 225 -0.46 10.07 -0.66
N HIS A 226 0.76 10.41 -1.07
CA HIS A 226 0.99 11.15 -2.30
C HIS A 226 2.31 10.73 -2.94
N ARG A 227 2.37 10.85 -4.25
CA ARG A 227 3.52 10.50 -5.07
C ARG A 227 3.64 11.52 -6.18
N GLU A 228 4.84 12.05 -6.33
CA GLU A 228 5.22 12.90 -7.45
C GLU A 228 6.26 12.14 -8.27
N ASP A 229 5.99 11.92 -9.55
CA ASP A 229 6.96 11.37 -10.50
C ASP A 229 7.27 12.46 -11.54
N ILE A 230 8.52 12.89 -11.58
CA ILE A 230 8.99 13.99 -12.43
C ILE A 230 9.97 13.40 -13.44
N PRO A 231 9.56 13.22 -14.71
CA PRO A 231 10.48 12.77 -15.76
C PRO A 231 11.48 13.88 -16.11
N PHE A 232 12.74 13.55 -16.36
CA PHE A 232 13.77 14.51 -16.75
C PHE A 232 14.68 13.97 -17.86
N ASP A 233 15.14 14.87 -18.73
CA ASP A 233 16.07 14.54 -19.81
C ASP A 233 17.52 14.50 -19.28
N SER A 234 17.96 13.32 -18.85
CA SER A 234 19.35 12.80 -18.76
C SER A 234 20.49 13.61 -18.10
N THR A 235 20.32 14.86 -17.66
CA THR A 235 21.37 15.64 -16.99
C THR A 235 21.18 15.67 -15.48
N THR A 236 22.18 15.21 -14.72
CA THR A 236 22.23 15.16 -13.24
C THR A 236 21.97 16.53 -12.59
N GLU A 237 22.32 17.63 -13.25
CA GLU A 237 22.08 19.01 -12.79
C GLU A 237 20.59 19.32 -12.62
N LYS A 238 19.71 18.77 -13.48
CA LYS A 238 18.26 18.95 -13.37
C LYS A 238 17.64 18.16 -12.21
N MET A 239 18.27 17.08 -11.74
CA MET A 239 17.76 16.30 -10.61
C MET A 239 17.91 17.05 -9.30
N GLU A 240 19.05 17.73 -9.10
CA GLU A 240 19.29 18.52 -7.89
C GLU A 240 18.34 19.74 -7.81
N GLU A 241 17.94 20.32 -8.96
CA GLU A 241 16.93 21.38 -9.02
C GLU A 241 15.52 20.92 -8.59
N GLN A 242 15.21 19.62 -8.69
CA GLN A 242 13.93 19.06 -8.25
C GLN A 242 13.91 18.73 -6.75
N ARG A 243 15.07 18.67 -6.09
CA ARG A 243 15.13 18.38 -4.65
C ARG A 243 14.56 19.54 -3.85
N LYS A 244 13.61 19.22 -2.98
CA LYS A 244 13.05 20.14 -1.97
C LYS A 244 13.80 20.02 -0.65
N PHE A 245 14.55 18.94 -0.46
CA PHE A 245 15.33 18.60 0.71
C PHE A 245 16.78 18.31 0.29
N SER A 246 17.74 19.01 0.89
CA SER A 246 19.16 18.85 0.58
C SER A 246 19.78 17.58 1.19
N ILE A 247 19.23 17.12 2.31
CA ILE A 247 19.65 15.90 3.01
C ILE A 247 18.42 15.12 3.50
N PHE A 248 18.62 13.88 3.92
CA PHE A 248 17.62 13.16 4.69
C PHE A 248 17.86 13.36 6.19
N GLU A 249 16.85 13.87 6.91
CA GLU A 249 16.97 14.15 8.34
C GLU A 249 15.71 13.76 9.13
N GLU A 250 15.90 13.37 10.39
CA GLU A 250 14.79 13.15 11.31
C GLU A 250 14.38 14.48 11.94
N LYS A 251 13.11 14.87 11.77
CA LYS A 251 12.54 16.10 12.32
C LYS A 251 11.66 15.79 13.52
N ALA A 252 12.08 16.30 14.68
CA ALA A 252 11.25 16.38 15.86
C ALA A 252 10.73 17.82 16.03
N PHE A 253 9.43 18.01 15.90
CA PHE A 253 8.75 19.26 16.24
C PHE A 253 8.34 19.22 17.71
N ASN A 254 8.49 20.34 18.42
CA ASN A 254 8.27 20.38 19.86
C ASN A 254 6.79 20.14 20.20
N VAL A 255 6.56 19.33 21.24
CA VAL A 255 5.24 18.93 21.70
C VAL A 255 4.70 19.98 22.67
N HIS A 256 3.66 20.74 22.31
CA HIS A 256 2.96 21.60 23.28
C HIS A 256 1.67 20.92 23.77
N GLY A 257 1.58 20.69 25.08
CA GLY A 257 0.38 20.19 25.77
C GLY A 257 0.68 19.19 26.88
N ALA A 258 -0.16 19.17 27.94
CA ALA A 258 -0.02 18.29 29.11
C ALA A 258 -0.07 16.77 28.81
N ARG A 259 -0.35 16.40 27.56
CA ARG A 259 -0.26 15.03 27.03
C ARG A 259 0.77 15.02 25.90
N GLY A 260 2.04 14.78 26.25
CA GLY A 260 3.23 14.88 25.40
C GLY A 260 3.34 13.90 24.21
N ASN A 261 2.23 13.55 23.57
CA ASN A 261 2.17 12.57 22.47
C ASN A 261 1.46 13.09 21.20
N HIS A 262 1.21 14.40 21.07
CA HIS A 262 0.59 14.99 19.89
C HIS A 262 1.51 16.04 19.25
N MET A 263 1.91 15.79 18.01
CA MET A 263 2.85 16.65 17.28
C MET A 263 2.18 17.98 16.91
N ASP A 264 2.97 19.06 16.90
CA ASP A 264 2.51 20.37 16.46
C ASP A 264 2.38 20.42 14.93
N PHE A 265 1.16 20.24 14.46
CA PHE A 265 0.81 20.33 13.04
C PHE A 265 1.13 21.70 12.43
N GLY A 266 1.13 22.78 13.22
CA GLY A 266 1.51 24.12 12.77
C GLY A 266 2.99 24.22 12.44
N GLN A 267 3.87 23.63 13.26
CA GLN A 267 5.30 23.56 12.95
C GLN A 267 5.60 22.69 11.72
N LEU A 268 4.88 21.57 11.54
CA LEU A 268 4.99 20.76 10.32
C LEU A 268 4.53 21.57 9.08
N TYR A 269 3.43 22.30 9.18
CA TYR A 269 2.94 23.13 8.09
C TYR A 269 3.93 24.24 7.71
N GLN A 270 4.48 24.96 8.70
CA GLN A 270 5.53 25.97 8.47
C GLN A 270 6.77 25.35 7.81
N PHE A 271 7.18 24.17 8.27
CA PHE A 271 8.31 23.42 7.71
C PHE A 271 8.09 23.03 6.23
N LEU A 272 6.87 22.61 5.88
CA LEU A 272 6.50 22.27 4.50
C LEU A 272 6.41 23.53 3.62
N ASN A 273 5.80 24.61 4.13
CA ASN A 273 5.71 25.89 3.42
C ASN A 273 7.07 26.50 3.11
N ALA A 274 8.02 26.46 4.06
CA ALA A 274 9.39 26.94 3.85
C ALA A 274 10.12 26.22 2.70
N ARG A 275 9.64 25.05 2.28
CA ARG A 275 10.18 24.27 1.15
C ARG A 275 9.25 24.25 -0.07
N GLY A 276 8.15 24.99 -0.04
CA GLY A 276 7.17 25.02 -1.12
C GLY A 276 6.44 23.69 -1.33
N CYS A 277 6.14 22.97 -0.24
CA CYS A 277 5.35 21.73 -0.22
C CYS A 277 4.11 21.86 0.69
N GLY A 278 3.57 23.07 0.88
CA GLY A 278 2.46 23.34 1.81
C GLY A 278 1.14 22.66 1.45
N ASP A 279 0.89 22.55 0.16
CA ASP A 279 -0.20 21.84 -0.50
C ASP A 279 -0.30 20.36 -0.09
N VAL A 280 0.83 19.73 0.21
CA VAL A 280 0.89 18.34 0.68
C VAL A 280 0.25 18.18 2.06
N PHE A 281 0.22 19.23 2.89
CA PHE A 281 -0.39 19.17 4.22
C PHE A 281 -1.89 18.84 4.17
N GLN A 282 -2.62 19.47 3.25
CA GLN A 282 -4.03 19.19 3.01
C GLN A 282 -4.23 17.75 2.53
N MET A 283 -3.31 17.21 1.72
CA MET A 283 -3.36 15.83 1.23
C MET A 283 -3.15 14.78 2.34
N PHE A 284 -2.34 15.09 3.36
CA PHE A 284 -2.10 14.17 4.48
C PHE A 284 -3.23 14.15 5.50
N PHE A 285 -3.83 15.30 5.77
CA PHE A 285 -4.70 15.50 6.94
C PHE A 285 -6.14 15.91 6.59
N GLY A 286 -6.42 16.24 5.33
CA GLY A 286 -7.76 16.62 4.87
C GLY A 286 -8.26 17.96 5.43
N VAL A 287 -7.36 18.78 5.99
CA VAL A 287 -7.63 20.10 6.57
C VAL A 287 -6.71 21.14 5.95
N GLU A 288 -7.25 22.33 5.66
CA GLU A 288 -6.43 23.48 5.26
C GLU A 288 -5.55 23.91 6.45
N GLY A 289 -4.26 24.14 6.21
CA GLY A 289 -3.33 24.56 7.25
C GLY A 289 -3.68 25.96 7.74
N GLN A 290 -4.18 26.07 8.97
CA GLN A 290 -4.38 27.33 9.70
C GLN A 290 -3.29 27.53 10.74
#